data_AF-A0A7H8QDI8-F1
#
_entry.id   AF-A0A7H8QDI8-F1
#
_cell.length_a   1.000
_cell.length_b   1.000
_cell.length_c   1.000
_cell.angle_alpha   90.00
_cell.angle_beta   90.00
_cell.angle_gamma   90.00
#
_symmetry.space_group_name_H-M   'P 1'
#
loop_
_entity.id
_entity.type
_entity.pdbx_description
1 polymer ?
#
loop_
_entity_poly.entity_id
_entity_poly.type
_entity_poly.pdbx_seq_one_letter_code
_entity_poly.pdbx_strand_id
1 'polypeptide(L)'
;MELRKMAFLLSCLFISLLAACGQIEEDKLKAEDDGTPESRQFNDQELIGTIGETNPSAHSLYVDHTEWINRHVPSNQAVPDIGYGFQALITDETLMKFENGAPADLKDFKPGQKVKVLPPTEETTPVEIDEIILLEMTYEEKYERFLAHSEGSYNVTVLYKEGNLHGMDVEKIFGKLSEDVELNAGQFPYTENWVVDYKKELGIEKLPVILVFDTEGLIFKTYQEKELYKFFDERIE
;
A
#
# COMPACT_ATOMS: atom_id res chain seq x y z
N MET A 1 -35.80 -57.74 -44.40
CA MET A 1 -37.11 -57.44 -43.80
C MET A 1 -37.23 -58.32 -42.56
N GLU A 2 -37.20 -57.69 -41.38
CA GLU A 2 -37.32 -58.27 -40.03
C GLU A 2 -36.38 -59.42 -39.64
N LEU A 3 -35.27 -59.06 -38.99
CA LEU A 3 -34.39 -60.00 -38.30
C LEU A 3 -35.04 -60.53 -37.01
N ARG A 4 -35.34 -61.83 -36.97
CA ARG A 4 -35.45 -62.57 -35.70
C ARG A 4 -34.03 -62.84 -35.17
N LYS A 5 -33.80 -62.62 -33.86
CA LYS A 5 -33.58 -63.71 -32.87
C LYS A 5 -33.13 -63.16 -31.51
N MET A 6 -33.79 -63.67 -30.46
CA MET A 6 -33.40 -63.56 -29.05
C MET A 6 -32.35 -64.61 -28.65
N ALA A 7 -31.85 -64.46 -27.42
CA ALA A 7 -31.05 -65.38 -26.61
C ALA A 7 -29.52 -65.36 -26.87
N PHE A 8 -28.69 -64.70 -26.05
CA PHE A 8 -28.27 -65.01 -24.66
C PHE A 8 -27.47 -66.32 -24.51
N LEU A 9 -26.16 -66.24 -24.21
CA LEU A 9 -25.52 -66.76 -22.98
C LEU A 9 -23.98 -66.89 -23.12
N LEU A 10 -23.27 -66.57 -22.03
CA LEU A 10 -21.90 -67.00 -21.65
C LEU A 10 -20.72 -66.64 -22.60
N SER A 11 -19.48 -66.44 -22.15
CA SER A 11 -18.91 -66.05 -20.83
C SER A 11 -17.38 -65.94 -20.95
N CYS A 12 -16.74 -65.40 -19.90
CA CYS A 12 -15.31 -65.54 -19.59
C CYS A 12 -14.35 -64.64 -20.39
N LEU A 13 -13.68 -63.72 -19.69
CA LEU A 13 -12.25 -63.75 -19.33
C LEU A 13 -11.33 -63.27 -20.49
N PHE A 14 -10.32 -62.42 -20.28
CA PHE A 14 -9.71 -61.89 -19.05
C PHE A 14 -8.77 -60.71 -19.42
N ILE A 15 -8.29 -59.93 -18.42
CA ILE A 15 -6.99 -59.21 -18.38
C ILE A 15 -6.84 -58.00 -19.36
N SER A 16 -6.34 -56.80 -19.03
CA SER A 16 -6.07 -56.00 -17.79
C SER A 16 -5.66 -54.56 -18.25
N LEU A 17 -5.36 -53.50 -17.47
CA LEU A 17 -5.02 -53.26 -16.06
C LEU A 17 -5.72 -51.99 -15.49
N LEU A 18 -5.60 -51.80 -14.16
CA LEU A 18 -5.22 -50.60 -13.36
C LEU A 18 -5.17 -49.20 -14.02
N ALA A 19 -5.43 -48.07 -13.35
CA ALA A 19 -5.73 -47.77 -11.93
C ALA A 19 -6.59 -46.47 -11.87
N ALA A 20 -7.64 -46.36 -11.04
CA ALA A 20 -7.64 -46.07 -9.60
C ALA A 20 -7.39 -44.58 -9.22
N CYS A 21 -8.48 -43.87 -8.95
CA CYS A 21 -8.71 -42.75 -8.01
C CYS A 21 -10.06 -42.14 -8.40
N GLY A 22 -11.02 -41.85 -7.51
CA GLY A 22 -11.03 -41.89 -6.05
C GLY A 22 -12.01 -40.80 -5.61
N GLN A 23 -13.10 -41.16 -4.91
CA GLN A 23 -14.15 -40.21 -4.54
C GLN A 23 -13.60 -39.12 -3.60
N ILE A 24 -14.07 -37.89 -3.77
CA ILE A 24 -14.09 -36.89 -2.70
C ILE A 24 -15.54 -36.44 -2.54
N GLU A 25 -16.02 -36.45 -1.30
CA GLU A 25 -17.39 -36.16 -0.91
C GLU A 25 -17.65 -34.64 -0.93
N GLU A 26 -18.85 -34.23 -1.33
CA GLU A 26 -19.34 -32.87 -1.10
C GLU A 26 -19.65 -32.69 0.40
N ASP A 27 -18.60 -32.47 1.20
CA ASP A 27 -18.79 -32.23 2.63
C ASP A 27 -19.27 -30.80 2.91
N LYS A 28 -20.27 -30.69 3.78
CA LYS A 28 -21.03 -29.46 4.02
C LYS A 28 -20.37 -28.62 5.09
N LEU A 29 -19.45 -27.74 4.70
CA LEU A 29 -19.06 -26.61 5.54
C LEU A 29 -19.89 -25.37 5.21
N LYS A 30 -21.06 -25.28 5.86
CA LYS A 30 -21.63 -23.97 6.19
C LYS A 30 -20.73 -23.35 7.27
N ALA A 31 -19.79 -22.51 6.86
CA ALA A 31 -19.35 -21.44 7.75
C ALA A 31 -20.52 -20.45 7.88
N GLU A 32 -20.86 -20.08 9.11
CA GLU A 32 -21.72 -18.93 9.35
C GLU A 32 -20.87 -17.68 9.07
N ASP A 33 -21.17 -17.01 7.96
CA ASP A 33 -20.59 -15.72 7.59
C ASP A 33 -21.19 -14.65 8.52
N ASP A 34 -20.43 -14.25 9.54
CA ASP A 34 -20.83 -13.27 10.56
C ASP A 34 -20.44 -11.82 10.23
N GLY A 35 -20.19 -11.54 8.94
CA GLY A 35 -20.51 -10.24 8.34
C GLY A 35 -19.35 -9.26 8.14
N THR A 36 -18.96 -9.14 6.87
CA THR A 36 -18.31 -7.96 6.25
C THR A 36 -16.83 -7.72 6.65
N PRO A 37 -15.97 -7.06 5.82
CA PRO A 37 -16.30 -5.99 4.86
C PRO A 37 -16.88 -6.47 3.52
N GLU A 38 -17.48 -5.52 2.81
CA GLU A 38 -17.89 -5.65 1.41
C GLU A 38 -16.76 -6.21 0.54
N SER A 39 -17.11 -7.02 -0.46
CA SER A 39 -16.19 -7.33 -1.54
C SER A 39 -15.84 -6.03 -2.26
N ARG A 40 -14.64 -5.50 -2.00
CA ARG A 40 -14.11 -4.33 -2.71
C ARG A 40 -14.09 -4.67 -4.19
N GLN A 41 -15.07 -4.19 -4.94
CA GLN A 41 -15.09 -4.31 -6.39
C GLN A 41 -14.07 -3.33 -6.93
N PHE A 42 -12.82 -3.78 -6.99
CA PHE A 42 -11.75 -3.04 -7.63
C PHE A 42 -12.06 -2.90 -9.12
N ASN A 43 -11.86 -1.70 -9.65
CA ASN A 43 -12.01 -1.48 -11.08
C ASN A 43 -10.69 -1.83 -11.78
N ASP A 44 -10.62 -3.03 -12.36
CA ASP A 44 -9.43 -3.50 -13.08
C ASP A 44 -9.06 -2.62 -14.29
N GLN A 45 -9.95 -1.73 -14.74
CA GLN A 45 -9.67 -0.75 -15.79
C GLN A 45 -8.94 0.50 -15.27
N GLU A 46 -8.65 0.58 -13.97
CA GLU A 46 -8.14 1.78 -13.31
C GLU A 46 -6.94 1.40 -12.42
N LEU A 47 -5.73 1.54 -12.97
CA LEU A 47 -4.51 1.39 -12.17
C LEU A 47 -4.38 2.59 -11.26
N ILE A 48 -4.51 2.36 -9.96
CA ILE A 48 -4.24 3.34 -8.90
C ILE A 48 -2.86 3.04 -8.35
N GLY A 49 -2.01 4.06 -8.26
CA GLY A 49 -0.65 3.92 -7.77
C GLY A 49 -0.14 5.20 -7.12
N THR A 50 1.09 5.13 -6.64
CA THR A 50 1.78 6.24 -5.98
C THR A 50 3.06 6.55 -6.73
N ILE A 51 3.33 7.83 -6.96
CA ILE A 51 4.57 8.25 -7.63
C ILE A 51 5.73 8.04 -6.66
N GLY A 52 6.68 7.16 -6.99
CA GLY A 52 7.92 7.03 -6.23
C GLY A 52 8.89 8.16 -6.56
N GLU A 53 9.14 8.38 -7.85
CA GLU A 53 10.11 9.37 -8.35
C GLU A 53 9.63 10.08 -9.62
N THR A 54 10.17 11.27 -9.86
CA THR A 54 9.91 12.07 -11.08
C THR A 54 11.24 12.48 -11.71
N ASN A 55 11.39 12.27 -13.02
CA ASN A 55 12.55 12.69 -13.80
C ASN A 55 12.13 13.61 -14.97
N PRO A 56 11.94 14.92 -14.73
CA PRO A 56 11.55 15.86 -15.78
C PRO A 56 12.55 15.94 -16.94
N SER A 57 13.84 15.70 -16.70
CA SER A 57 14.86 15.70 -17.75
C SER A 57 14.72 14.52 -18.72
N ALA A 58 14.28 13.37 -18.23
CA ALA A 58 14.01 12.18 -19.03
C ALA A 58 12.53 12.09 -19.50
N HIS A 59 11.70 13.09 -19.17
CA HIS A 59 10.26 13.09 -19.42
C HIS A 59 9.58 11.80 -18.89
N SER A 60 9.90 11.43 -17.65
CA SER A 60 9.40 10.18 -17.07
C SER A 60 9.08 10.30 -15.59
N LEU A 61 8.23 9.41 -15.08
CA LEU A 61 7.93 9.23 -13.66
C LEU A 61 7.84 7.74 -13.32
N TYR A 62 8.11 7.38 -12.07
CA TYR A 62 8.00 6.00 -11.59
C TYR A 62 6.70 5.83 -10.80
N VAL A 63 5.85 4.89 -11.20
CA VAL A 63 4.60 4.56 -10.51
C VAL A 63 4.78 3.25 -9.76
N ASP A 64 4.77 3.33 -8.43
CA ASP A 64 4.53 2.16 -7.58
C ASP A 64 3.03 1.80 -7.67
N HIS A 65 2.74 0.54 -7.97
CA HIS A 65 1.39 -0.01 -8.05
C HIS A 65 1.30 -1.35 -7.31
N THR A 66 2.15 -1.53 -6.29
CA THR A 66 2.23 -2.72 -5.43
C THR A 66 0.88 -3.06 -4.81
N GLU A 67 0.19 -2.07 -4.25
CA GLU A 67 -1.16 -2.25 -3.68
C GLU A 67 -2.17 -2.68 -4.73
N TRP A 68 -2.09 -2.13 -5.93
CA TRP A 68 -2.97 -2.50 -7.03
C TRP A 68 -2.74 -3.95 -7.43
N ILE A 69 -1.51 -4.40 -7.67
CA ILE A 69 -1.22 -5.82 -7.97
C ILE A 69 -1.73 -6.74 -6.84
N ASN A 70 -1.43 -6.39 -5.59
CA ASN A 70 -1.75 -7.21 -4.42
C ASN A 70 -3.22 -7.15 -3.99
N ARG A 71 -4.08 -6.33 -4.63
CA ARG A 71 -5.53 -6.20 -4.32
C ARG A 71 -6.30 -7.51 -4.37
N HIS A 72 -5.81 -8.48 -5.14
CA HIS A 72 -6.41 -9.81 -5.31
C HIS A 72 -5.95 -10.84 -4.28
N VAL A 73 -4.94 -10.54 -3.45
CA VAL A 73 -4.47 -11.45 -2.41
C VAL A 73 -5.57 -11.57 -1.34
N PRO A 74 -6.10 -12.77 -1.05
CA PRO A 74 -7.09 -12.96 -0.01
C PRO A 74 -6.58 -12.50 1.36
N SER A 75 -7.44 -11.91 2.19
CA SER A 75 -7.08 -11.40 3.52
C SER A 75 -6.55 -12.47 4.50
N ASN A 76 -6.76 -13.76 4.20
CA ASN A 76 -6.21 -14.89 4.95
C ASN A 76 -4.88 -15.43 4.40
N GLN A 77 -4.26 -14.74 3.44
CA GLN A 77 -2.95 -15.06 2.87
C GLN A 77 -1.96 -13.92 3.15
N ALA A 78 -0.70 -14.27 3.33
CA ALA A 78 0.36 -13.27 3.41
C ALA A 78 0.54 -12.60 2.05
N VAL A 79 0.51 -11.27 2.02
CA VAL A 79 0.88 -10.50 0.83
C VAL A 79 2.37 -10.74 0.53
N PRO A 80 2.77 -11.01 -0.72
CA PRO A 80 4.18 -11.14 -1.08
C PRO A 80 4.94 -9.85 -0.78
N ASP A 81 6.10 -9.98 -0.12
CA ASP A 81 7.06 -8.88 0.10
C ASP A 81 7.83 -8.60 -1.22
N ILE A 82 7.09 -8.08 -2.20
CA ILE A 82 7.55 -7.78 -3.56
C ILE A 82 6.93 -6.43 -3.97
N GLY A 83 7.77 -5.44 -4.22
CA GLY A 83 7.34 -4.16 -4.80
C GLY A 83 7.13 -4.29 -6.31
N TYR A 84 6.03 -3.70 -6.81
CA TYR A 84 5.69 -3.63 -8.22
C TYR A 84 5.63 -2.16 -8.66
N GLY A 85 6.37 -1.83 -9.71
CA GLY A 85 6.38 -0.48 -10.25
C GLY A 85 6.95 -0.42 -11.66
N PHE A 86 6.59 0.64 -12.39
CA PHE A 86 7.02 0.84 -13.77
C PHE A 86 7.43 2.29 -14.02
N GLN A 87 8.26 2.48 -15.06
CA GLN A 87 8.65 3.80 -15.52
C GLN A 87 7.65 4.26 -16.59
N ALA A 88 6.74 5.16 -16.21
CA ALA A 88 5.89 5.84 -17.17
C ALA A 88 6.73 6.83 -17.99
N LEU A 89 6.72 6.68 -19.31
CA LEU A 89 7.30 7.60 -20.28
C LEU A 89 6.21 8.58 -20.72
N ILE A 90 6.50 9.87 -20.62
CA ILE A 90 5.58 10.97 -20.93
C ILE A 90 5.95 11.53 -22.29
N THR A 91 5.01 11.52 -23.23
CA THR A 91 5.17 12.07 -24.59
C THR A 91 4.33 13.32 -24.77
N ASP A 92 4.46 13.99 -25.92
CA ASP A 92 3.58 15.10 -26.32
C ASP A 92 2.11 14.65 -26.51
N GLU A 93 1.85 13.34 -26.59
CA GLU A 93 0.51 12.76 -26.73
C GLU A 93 -0.10 12.32 -25.38
N THR A 94 0.70 12.15 -24.33
CA THR A 94 0.25 11.75 -22.99
C THR A 94 -0.66 12.81 -22.35
N LEU A 95 -1.88 12.42 -22.00
CA LEU A 95 -2.84 13.29 -21.33
C LEU A 95 -2.59 13.34 -19.82
N MET A 96 -2.04 14.45 -19.34
CA MET A 96 -1.86 14.73 -17.91
C MET A 96 -3.01 15.60 -17.37
N LYS A 97 -3.66 15.17 -16.28
CA LYS A 97 -4.81 15.89 -15.70
C LYS A 97 -4.81 15.90 -14.17
N PHE A 98 -5.50 16.87 -13.59
CA PHE A 98 -6.02 16.78 -12.21
C PHE A 98 -7.35 16.02 -12.19
N GLU A 99 -7.75 15.49 -11.03
CA GLU A 99 -9.00 14.74 -10.84
C GLU A 99 -10.26 15.49 -11.31
N ASN A 100 -10.26 16.83 -11.21
CA ASN A 100 -11.34 17.68 -11.72
C ASN A 100 -11.37 17.83 -13.27
N GLY A 101 -10.47 17.15 -13.98
CA GLY A 101 -10.33 17.16 -15.44
C GLY A 101 -9.54 18.33 -16.02
N ALA A 102 -9.02 19.25 -15.20
CA ALA A 102 -8.14 20.31 -15.67
C ALA A 102 -6.78 19.74 -16.15
N PRO A 103 -6.15 20.28 -17.20
CA PRO A 103 -4.81 19.87 -17.62
C PRO A 103 -3.76 20.08 -16.52
N ALA A 104 -2.80 19.16 -16.42
CA ALA A 104 -1.64 19.22 -15.53
C ALA A 104 -0.33 19.12 -16.33
N ASP A 105 0.77 19.64 -15.76
CA ASP A 105 2.13 19.47 -16.29
C ASP A 105 2.91 18.44 -15.47
N LEU A 106 3.95 17.82 -16.05
CA LEU A 106 4.84 16.86 -15.35
C LEU A 106 5.44 17.40 -14.03
N LYS A 107 5.56 18.72 -13.89
CA LYS A 107 6.05 19.40 -12.67
C LYS A 107 5.07 19.37 -11.49
N ASP A 108 3.78 19.14 -11.77
CA ASP A 108 2.70 19.14 -10.77
C ASP A 108 2.63 17.78 -10.06
N PHE A 109 3.05 16.72 -10.76
CA PHE A 109 3.31 15.39 -10.22
C PHE A 109 4.52 15.40 -9.29
N LYS A 110 4.39 14.75 -8.13
CA LYS A 110 5.42 14.73 -7.07
C LYS A 110 5.57 13.35 -6.46
N PRO A 111 6.76 12.99 -5.94
CA PRO A 111 6.93 11.85 -5.06
C PRO A 111 5.89 11.81 -3.93
N GLY A 112 5.28 10.64 -3.72
CA GLY A 112 4.19 10.40 -2.78
C GLY A 112 2.78 10.71 -3.30
N GLN A 113 2.64 11.34 -4.47
CA GLN A 113 1.33 11.68 -5.02
C GLN A 113 0.60 10.42 -5.50
N LYS A 114 -0.65 10.26 -5.06
CA LYS A 114 -1.59 9.27 -5.58
C LYS A 114 -2.02 9.63 -7.01
N VAL A 115 -1.99 8.66 -7.92
CA VAL A 115 -2.32 8.81 -9.33
C VAL A 115 -3.18 7.67 -9.85
N LYS A 116 -3.90 7.95 -10.93
CA LYS A 116 -4.56 6.94 -11.77
C LYS A 116 -3.91 6.91 -13.15
N VAL A 117 -3.58 5.74 -13.66
CA VAL A 117 -3.00 5.54 -15.00
C VAL A 117 -3.98 4.78 -15.89
N LEU A 118 -4.09 5.23 -17.14
CA LEU A 118 -4.92 4.63 -18.18
C LEU A 118 -4.11 4.49 -19.49
N PRO A 119 -4.20 3.34 -20.20
CA PRO A 119 -4.76 2.07 -19.71
C PRO A 119 -3.95 1.51 -18.51
N PRO A 120 -4.55 0.63 -17.70
CA PRO A 120 -3.81 -0.10 -16.66
C PRO A 120 -2.74 -1.00 -17.28
N THR A 121 -1.62 -1.19 -16.59
CA THR A 121 -0.51 -2.03 -17.05
C THR A 121 0.10 -2.84 -15.90
N GLU A 122 0.50 -4.07 -16.19
CA GLU A 122 1.29 -4.94 -15.29
C GLU A 122 2.76 -5.04 -15.74
N GLU A 123 3.14 -4.27 -16.77
CA GLU A 123 4.51 -4.22 -17.28
C GLU A 123 5.47 -3.68 -16.21
N THR A 124 6.63 -4.32 -16.08
CA THR A 124 7.73 -3.88 -15.20
C THR A 124 8.84 -3.15 -15.96
N THR A 125 8.60 -2.87 -17.24
CA THR A 125 9.51 -2.15 -18.14
C THR A 125 9.06 -0.69 -18.31
N PRO A 126 9.86 0.18 -18.95
CA PRO A 126 9.38 1.51 -19.32
C PRO A 126 8.24 1.46 -20.34
N VAL A 127 7.15 2.17 -20.06
CA VAL A 127 5.90 2.15 -20.85
C VAL A 127 5.48 3.58 -21.19
N GLU A 128 5.19 3.84 -22.45
CA GLU A 128 4.48 5.05 -22.88
C GLU A 128 3.01 4.94 -22.44
N ILE A 129 2.50 5.98 -21.78
CA ILE A 129 1.13 5.99 -21.22
C ILE A 129 0.22 6.99 -21.95
N ASP A 130 -1.03 6.60 -22.16
CA ASP A 130 -2.04 7.43 -22.82
C ASP A 130 -2.53 8.57 -21.90
N GLU A 131 -2.84 8.25 -20.63
CA GLU A 131 -3.37 9.20 -19.67
C GLU A 131 -2.91 8.93 -18.23
N ILE A 132 -2.59 9.99 -17.49
CA ILE A 132 -2.34 9.95 -16.05
C ILE A 132 -3.03 11.12 -15.33
N ILE A 133 -3.70 10.81 -14.22
CA ILE A 133 -4.54 11.73 -13.46
C ILE A 133 -3.99 11.85 -12.04
N LEU A 134 -3.67 13.06 -11.58
CA LEU A 134 -3.44 13.35 -10.15
C LEU A 134 -4.76 13.23 -9.40
N LEU A 135 -4.81 12.35 -8.40
CA LEU A 135 -5.97 12.21 -7.52
C LEU A 135 -5.83 13.09 -6.28
N GLU A 136 -6.93 13.62 -5.76
CA GLU A 136 -6.90 14.21 -4.42
C GLU A 136 -6.63 13.11 -3.39
N MET A 137 -5.80 13.44 -2.39
CA MET A 137 -5.48 12.55 -1.29
C MET A 137 -6.19 13.00 -0.01
N THR A 138 -6.76 12.07 0.74
CA THR A 138 -7.38 12.36 2.04
C THR A 138 -6.33 12.78 3.08
N TYR A 139 -6.77 13.10 4.30
CA TYR A 139 -5.84 13.37 5.39
C TYR A 139 -5.05 12.10 5.76
N GLU A 140 -5.77 10.98 5.87
CA GLU A 140 -5.24 9.67 6.22
C GLU A 140 -4.18 9.22 5.21
N GLU A 141 -4.44 9.34 3.90
CA GLU A 141 -3.46 8.99 2.85
C GLU A 141 -2.21 9.87 2.86
N LYS A 142 -2.35 11.16 3.22
CA LYS A 142 -1.20 12.09 3.33
C LYS A 142 -0.33 11.83 4.55
N TYR A 143 -0.93 11.32 5.62
CA TYR A 143 -0.32 11.16 6.95
C TYR A 143 -0.21 9.70 7.41
N GLU A 144 -0.50 8.72 6.57
CA GLU A 144 -0.51 7.28 6.89
C GLU A 144 0.73 6.82 7.69
N ARG A 145 1.92 7.17 7.21
CA ARG A 145 3.21 6.85 7.86
C ARG A 145 3.42 7.50 9.25
N PHE A 146 2.59 8.47 9.59
CA PHE A 146 2.60 9.18 10.86
C PHE A 146 1.46 8.74 11.77
N LEU A 147 0.27 8.42 11.26
CA LEU A 147 -0.88 8.08 12.10
C LEU A 147 -0.63 6.78 12.87
N ALA A 148 -1.23 6.67 14.05
CA ALA A 148 -1.27 5.42 14.80
C ALA A 148 -2.31 4.46 14.20
N HIS A 149 -2.08 3.15 14.29
CA HIS A 149 -2.92 2.14 13.64
C HIS A 149 -4.12 1.68 14.49
N SER A 150 -4.15 1.99 15.80
CA SER A 150 -5.20 1.58 16.73
C SER A 150 -5.51 2.68 17.75
N GLU A 151 -6.78 2.79 18.16
CA GLU A 151 -7.20 3.73 19.21
C GLU A 151 -6.42 3.49 20.51
N GLY A 152 -5.97 4.57 21.15
CA GLY A 152 -5.16 4.51 22.37
C GLY A 152 -3.67 4.21 22.17
N SER A 153 -3.25 3.84 20.96
CA SER A 153 -1.83 3.74 20.61
C SER A 153 -1.28 5.06 20.08
N TYR A 154 0.05 5.18 20.07
CA TYR A 154 0.75 6.34 19.53
C TYR A 154 1.76 5.93 18.45
N ASN A 155 2.07 6.84 17.52
CA ASN A 155 3.22 6.71 16.65
C ASN A 155 4.20 7.85 16.89
N VAL A 156 5.45 7.51 17.23
CA VAL A 156 6.53 8.45 17.55
C VAL A 156 7.51 8.48 16.39
N THR A 157 7.44 9.54 15.58
CA THR A 157 8.27 9.70 14.39
C THR A 157 9.37 10.73 14.59
N VAL A 158 10.61 10.37 14.25
CA VAL A 158 11.72 11.32 14.09
C VAL A 158 11.87 11.69 12.61
N LEU A 159 11.49 12.91 12.26
CA LEU A 159 11.73 13.48 10.93
C LEU A 159 13.06 14.23 10.96
N TYR A 160 14.01 13.86 10.11
CA TYR A 160 15.38 14.40 10.10
C TYR A 160 15.83 14.84 8.70
N LYS A 161 17.01 15.48 8.57
CA LYS A 161 17.60 15.73 7.24
C LYS A 161 18.52 14.57 6.89
N GLU A 162 18.42 14.03 5.68
CA GLU A 162 19.23 12.89 5.21
C GLU A 162 20.71 12.97 5.67
N GLY A 163 21.22 11.86 6.23
CA GLY A 163 22.54 11.75 6.84
C GLY A 163 22.77 12.55 8.13
N ASN A 164 21.75 13.21 8.72
CA ASN A 164 21.93 14.14 9.82
C ASN A 164 20.79 14.15 10.87
N LEU A 165 21.00 13.35 11.92
CA LEU A 165 20.20 13.31 13.15
C LEU A 165 20.66 14.33 14.23
N HIS A 166 21.63 15.21 13.95
CA HIS A 166 22.17 16.19 14.92
C HIS A 166 22.61 15.58 16.28
N GLY A 167 22.99 14.30 16.31
CA GLY A 167 23.38 13.59 17.53
C GLY A 167 22.21 13.05 18.38
N MET A 168 20.98 13.05 17.84
CA MET A 168 19.84 12.37 18.44
C MET A 168 20.04 10.85 18.38
N ASP A 169 19.97 10.19 19.55
CA ASP A 169 20.04 8.74 19.69
C ASP A 169 18.62 8.17 19.63
N VAL A 170 18.17 7.92 18.40
CA VAL A 170 16.77 7.55 18.11
C VAL A 170 16.43 6.16 18.66
N GLU A 171 17.34 5.19 18.56
CA GLU A 171 17.17 3.85 19.11
C GLU A 171 16.95 3.88 20.62
N LYS A 172 17.74 4.68 21.35
CA LYS A 172 17.58 4.87 22.79
C LYS A 172 16.26 5.55 23.17
N ILE A 173 15.82 6.54 22.38
CA ILE A 173 14.54 7.22 22.61
C ILE A 173 13.38 6.22 22.48
N PHE A 174 13.36 5.43 21.40
CA PHE A 174 12.30 4.47 21.13
C PHE A 174 12.32 3.32 22.13
N GLY A 175 13.50 2.76 22.43
CA GLY A 175 13.67 1.71 23.43
C GLY A 175 13.08 2.13 24.78
N LYS A 176 13.46 3.31 25.31
CA LYS A 176 12.94 3.79 26.60
C LYS A 176 11.43 4.04 26.60
N LEU A 177 10.85 4.54 25.51
CA LEU A 177 9.39 4.73 25.46
C LEU A 177 8.62 3.41 25.39
N SER A 178 9.16 2.41 24.70
CA SER A 178 8.53 1.09 24.54
C SER A 178 8.50 0.24 25.82
N GLU A 179 9.16 0.67 26.90
CA GLU A 179 9.09 0.03 28.22
C GLU A 179 7.71 0.25 28.89
N ASP A 180 7.09 1.42 28.66
CA ASP A 180 5.90 1.88 29.41
C ASP A 180 4.66 2.17 28.53
N VAL A 181 4.82 2.26 27.20
CA VAL A 181 3.75 2.71 26.27
C VAL A 181 3.64 1.80 25.04
N GLU A 182 2.41 1.41 24.68
CA GLU A 182 2.12 0.80 23.38
C GLU A 182 2.26 1.84 22.27
N LEU A 183 3.35 1.73 21.51
CA LEU A 183 3.70 2.68 20.46
C LEU A 183 4.31 2.00 19.24
N ASN A 184 4.05 2.61 18.09
CA ASN A 184 4.90 2.46 16.91
C ASN A 184 5.97 3.56 16.95
N ALA A 185 7.16 3.26 16.42
CA ALA A 185 8.21 4.25 16.32
C ALA A 185 8.96 4.12 15.00
N GLY A 186 9.25 5.26 14.38
CA GLY A 186 9.87 5.33 13.07
C GLY A 186 10.77 6.55 12.91
N GLN A 187 11.74 6.46 12.01
CA GLN A 187 12.51 7.62 11.59
C GLN A 187 12.63 7.62 10.08
N PHE A 188 12.53 8.80 9.46
CA PHE A 188 12.77 8.94 8.04
C PHE A 188 13.30 10.34 7.67
N PRO A 189 14.05 10.44 6.56
CA PRO A 189 14.49 11.72 6.05
C PRO A 189 13.32 12.56 5.55
N TYR A 190 13.42 13.86 5.73
CA TYR A 190 12.58 14.85 5.07
C TYR A 190 12.99 14.98 3.60
N THR A 191 12.08 14.57 2.72
CA THR A 191 12.22 14.68 1.27
C THR A 191 11.70 16.03 0.77
N GLU A 192 12.57 16.84 0.17
CA GLU A 192 12.15 18.06 -0.52
C GLU A 192 11.30 17.71 -1.76
N ASN A 193 10.30 18.53 -2.07
CA ASN A 193 9.32 18.30 -3.15
C ASN A 193 8.48 17.00 -3.04
N TRP A 194 8.37 16.42 -1.85
CA TRP A 194 7.31 15.45 -1.55
C TRP A 194 5.91 16.07 -1.74
N VAL A 195 4.88 15.24 -1.96
CA VAL A 195 3.49 15.69 -2.16
C VAL A 195 2.99 16.57 -1.00
N VAL A 196 3.33 16.19 0.24
CA VAL A 196 3.08 16.99 1.45
C VAL A 196 4.34 17.74 1.87
N ASP A 197 4.24 19.07 2.01
CA ASP A 197 5.27 19.86 2.71
C ASP A 197 5.05 19.74 4.22
N TYR A 198 5.51 18.63 4.80
CA TYR A 198 5.35 18.37 6.23
C TYR A 198 5.94 19.49 7.10
N LYS A 199 6.97 20.21 6.63
CA LYS A 199 7.53 21.34 7.38
C LYS A 199 6.58 22.51 7.46
N LYS A 200 5.91 22.84 6.36
CA LYS A 200 4.89 23.89 6.32
C LYS A 200 3.61 23.46 7.05
N GLU A 201 3.08 22.26 6.75
CA GLU A 201 1.78 21.82 7.27
C GLU A 201 1.81 21.51 8.77
N LEU A 202 2.90 20.91 9.28
CA LEU A 202 3.07 20.64 10.72
C LEU A 202 3.80 21.79 11.46
N GLY A 203 4.14 22.89 10.78
CA GLY A 203 4.83 24.05 11.35
C GLY A 203 6.19 23.71 11.98
N ILE A 204 7.03 22.96 11.27
CA ILE A 204 8.35 22.50 11.74
C ILE A 204 9.42 23.52 11.35
N GLU A 205 9.99 24.17 12.36
CA GLU A 205 10.98 25.25 12.19
C GLU A 205 12.37 24.69 11.82
N LYS A 206 12.76 23.58 12.44
CA LYS A 206 14.10 22.95 12.32
C LYS A 206 14.01 21.43 12.30
N LEU A 207 15.07 20.78 11.83
CA LEU A 207 15.23 19.32 11.85
C LEU A 207 16.49 18.95 12.66
N PRO A 208 16.54 17.77 13.31
CA PRO A 208 15.45 16.81 13.45
C PRO A 208 14.32 17.35 14.33
N VAL A 209 13.14 16.77 14.18
CA VAL A 209 11.97 16.99 15.03
C VAL A 209 11.38 15.64 15.42
N ILE A 210 10.89 15.56 16.66
CA ILE A 210 10.12 14.43 17.16
C ILE A 210 8.64 14.82 17.07
N LEU A 211 7.85 13.96 16.45
CA LEU A 211 6.42 14.11 16.24
C LEU A 211 5.73 12.93 16.92
N VAL A 212 4.66 13.19 17.68
CA VAL A 212 3.77 12.15 18.21
C VAL A 212 2.40 12.36 17.60
N PHE A 213 1.90 11.28 17.02
CA PHE A 213 0.57 11.19 16.43
C PHE A 213 -0.25 10.12 17.16
N ASP A 214 -1.56 10.30 17.18
CA ASP A 214 -2.54 9.25 17.44
C ASP A 214 -3.22 8.84 16.12
N THR A 215 -4.43 8.27 16.19
CA THR A 215 -5.24 7.90 15.03
C THR A 215 -5.87 9.10 14.30
N GLU A 216 -5.97 10.27 14.93
CA GLU A 216 -6.62 11.47 14.38
C GLU A 216 -5.61 12.49 13.84
N GLY A 217 -4.41 12.60 14.41
CA GLY A 217 -3.38 13.51 13.91
C GLY A 217 -2.23 13.81 14.86
N LEU A 218 -1.54 14.94 14.59
CA LEU A 218 -0.40 15.40 15.37
C LEU A 218 -0.86 15.94 16.74
N ILE A 219 -0.54 15.22 17.81
CA ILE A 219 -0.86 15.63 19.20
C ILE A 219 0.32 16.25 19.94
N PHE A 220 1.56 15.96 19.53
CA PHE A 220 2.75 16.55 20.15
C PHE A 220 3.91 16.72 19.16
N LYS A 221 4.68 17.78 19.35
CA LYS A 221 5.85 18.11 18.54
C LYS A 221 6.91 18.71 19.45
N THR A 222 8.12 18.14 19.44
CA THR A 222 9.26 18.67 20.18
C THR A 222 10.57 18.51 19.41
N TYR A 223 11.58 19.25 19.83
CA TYR A 223 12.96 19.12 19.40
C TYR A 223 13.87 18.55 20.51
N GLN A 224 13.28 18.07 21.62
CA GLN A 224 14.00 17.63 22.82
C GLN A 224 13.45 16.32 23.38
N GLU A 225 14.32 15.30 23.49
CA GLU A 225 14.07 14.01 24.16
C GLU A 225 13.38 14.17 25.54
N LYS A 226 13.79 15.17 26.33
CA LYS A 226 13.24 15.41 27.68
C LYS A 226 11.78 15.86 27.69
N GLU A 227 11.36 16.61 26.68
CA GLU A 227 9.96 17.06 26.56
C GLU A 227 9.07 15.91 26.10
N LEU A 228 9.60 15.02 25.25
CA LEU A 228 8.93 13.79 24.82
C LEU A 228 8.64 12.86 25.99
N TYR A 229 9.61 12.57 26.86
CA TYR A 229 9.36 11.74 28.04
C TYR A 229 8.30 12.37 28.95
N LYS A 230 8.42 13.68 29.25
CA LYS A 230 7.43 14.38 30.07
C LYS A 230 6.01 14.30 29.49
N PHE A 231 5.85 14.38 28.18
CA PHE A 231 4.56 14.25 27.51
C PHE A 231 3.90 12.89 27.77
N PHE A 232 4.69 11.81 27.80
CA PHE A 232 4.21 10.45 28.11
C PHE A 232 4.06 10.22 29.62
N ASP A 233 5.00 10.70 30.46
CA ASP A 233 4.90 10.63 31.93
C ASP A 233 3.57 11.22 32.44
N GLU A 234 3.07 12.29 31.78
CA GLU A 234 1.78 12.95 32.09
C GLU A 234 0.53 12.20 31.56
N ARG A 235 0.69 11.01 30.96
CA ARG A 235 -0.38 10.22 30.31
C ARG A 235 -0.47 8.76 30.77
N ILE A 236 0.46 8.30 31.59
CA ILE A 236 0.55 6.90 32.08
C ILE A 236 0.03 6.82 33.54
N GLU A 237 -0.97 7.65 33.90
CA GLU A 237 -1.65 7.62 35.22
C GLU A 237 -2.77 6.54 35.30
#